data_AF-A0A2M7GZT0-F1
#
_entry.id   AF-A0A2M7GZT0-F1
#
_cell.length_a   1.000
_cell.length_b   1.000
_cell.length_c   1.000
_cell.angle_alpha   90.00
_cell.angle_beta   90.00
_cell.angle_gamma   90.00
#
_symmetry.space_group_name_H-M   'P 1'
#
loop_
_entity.id
_entity.type
_entity.pdbx_description
1 polymer ?
#
loop_
_entity_poly.entity_id
_entity_poly.type
_entity_poly.pdbx_seq_one_letter_code
_entity_poly.pdbx_strand_id
1 'polypeptide(L)'
;DQFYNVKRSKKAWEEFFSVGAIPDPEVFQGIVQYQGVSPGYHTKIEPLEYAGGITIQRRLIDTDRYDLIEGMDKNLAKAANRKMNKIAHEPFYHFDSTTFTYTTSEEGVALCSNSHTTKAPGVSTASGFDNLAILAFDATNLEALRIQSKGFRDDIGERIETNFDTIIHG
;
A
#
# COMPACT_ATOMS: atom_id res chain seq x y z
N ASP A 1 -0.85 18.95 4.65
CA ASP A 1 -0.34 18.15 3.52
C ASP A 1 -1.11 16.86 3.36
N GLN A 2 -1.37 16.47 2.12
CA GLN A 2 -2.12 15.27 1.76
C GLN A 2 -1.15 14.28 1.11
N PHE A 3 -0.88 13.15 1.78
CA PHE A 3 0.03 12.11 1.27
C PHE A 3 -0.58 11.27 0.14
N TYR A 4 -1.91 11.10 0.12
CA TYR A 4 -2.60 10.26 -0.86
C TYR A 4 -3.75 10.98 -1.54
N ASN A 5 -3.90 10.74 -2.84
CA ASN A 5 -5.10 11.14 -3.58
C ASN A 5 -6.27 10.22 -3.26
N VAL A 6 -7.48 10.79 -3.12
CA VAL A 6 -8.70 10.01 -2.86
C VAL A 6 -9.32 9.59 -4.18
N LYS A 7 -9.30 8.29 -4.48
CA LYS A 7 -10.09 7.69 -5.57
C LYS A 7 -11.43 7.24 -5.02
N ARG A 8 -12.53 7.80 -5.54
CA ARG A 8 -13.88 7.34 -5.20
C ARG A 8 -14.26 6.15 -6.08
N SER A 9 -14.85 5.12 -5.47
CA SER A 9 -15.43 3.99 -6.18
C SER A 9 -16.82 3.66 -5.64
N LYS A 10 -17.64 3.04 -6.48
CA LYS A 10 -18.95 2.46 -6.13
C LYS A 10 -18.94 0.93 -6.19
N LYS A 11 -17.80 0.33 -6.55
CA LYS A 11 -17.67 -1.13 -6.63
C LYS A 11 -17.52 -1.71 -5.23
N ALA A 12 -17.97 -2.95 -5.05
CA ALA A 12 -17.81 -3.68 -3.80
C ALA A 12 -16.33 -4.03 -3.52
N TRP A 13 -15.52 -4.19 -4.58
CA TRP A 13 -14.06 -4.32 -4.48
C TRP A 13 -13.38 -3.72 -5.71
N GLU A 14 -12.09 -3.43 -5.59
CA GLU A 14 -11.22 -3.04 -6.69
C GLU A 14 -10.11 -4.07 -6.87
N GLU A 15 -9.72 -4.30 -8.12
CA GLU A 15 -8.68 -5.24 -8.50
C GLU A 15 -7.65 -4.50 -9.33
N PHE A 16 -6.39 -4.76 -9.01
CA PHE A 16 -5.25 -4.19 -9.71
C PHE A 16 -4.40 -5.35 -10.22
N PHE A 17 -4.20 -5.38 -11.53
CA PHE A 17 -3.35 -6.36 -12.19
C PHE A 17 -2.10 -5.66 -12.66
N SER A 18 -0.94 -6.18 -12.26
CA SER A 18 0.33 -5.75 -12.83
C SER A 18 0.66 -6.59 -14.06
N VAL A 19 1.33 -5.97 -15.03
CA VAL A 19 1.93 -6.63 -16.19
C VAL A 19 3.43 -6.40 -16.07
N GLY A 20 4.21 -7.45 -16.31
CA GLY A 20 5.66 -7.41 -16.18
C GLY A 20 6.36 -6.48 -17.17
N ALA A 21 7.65 -6.27 -16.96
CA ALA A 21 8.49 -5.52 -17.86
C ALA A 21 8.69 -6.25 -19.20
N ILE A 22 9.02 -5.46 -20.23
CA ILE A 22 9.32 -5.97 -21.57
C ILE A 22 10.82 -6.30 -21.62
N PRO A 23 11.21 -7.53 -22.00
CA PRO A 23 12.61 -7.91 -22.18
C PRO A 23 13.33 -7.07 -23.24
N ASP A 24 14.67 -7.09 -23.17
CA ASP A 24 15.51 -6.38 -24.14
C ASP A 24 15.25 -6.82 -25.59
N PRO A 25 15.30 -5.88 -26.55
CA PRO A 25 15.14 -6.19 -27.95
C PRO A 25 16.31 -7.01 -28.48
N GLU A 26 16.00 -8.08 -29.22
CA GLU A 26 17.02 -8.89 -29.91
C GLU A 26 17.60 -8.16 -31.13
N VAL A 27 18.78 -8.60 -31.57
CA VAL A 27 19.40 -8.09 -32.80
C VAL A 27 18.50 -8.39 -34.00
N PHE A 28 18.20 -7.37 -34.79
CA PHE A 28 17.35 -7.51 -35.96
C PHE A 28 18.00 -8.40 -37.04
N GLN A 29 17.34 -9.52 -37.37
CA GLN A 29 17.80 -10.48 -38.40
C GLN A 29 16.98 -10.41 -39.71
N GLY A 30 16.30 -9.29 -39.97
CA GLY A 30 15.43 -9.12 -41.15
C GLY A 30 13.95 -9.43 -40.91
N ILE A 31 13.58 -9.90 -39.71
CA ILE A 31 12.20 -10.09 -39.26
C ILE A 31 12.09 -9.54 -37.83
N VAL A 32 10.96 -8.90 -37.52
CA VAL A 32 10.65 -8.39 -36.17
C VAL A 32 10.35 -9.58 -35.26
N GLN A 33 11.14 -9.73 -34.19
CA GLN A 33 10.86 -10.66 -33.09
C GLN A 33 9.94 -9.97 -32.08
N TYR A 34 8.92 -10.68 -31.61
CA TYR A 34 7.99 -10.17 -30.59
C TYR A 34 8.36 -10.73 -29.22
N GLN A 35 8.63 -9.86 -28.26
CA GLN A 35 8.95 -10.29 -26.90
C GLN A 35 7.69 -10.74 -26.14
N GLY A 36 7.83 -11.78 -25.33
CA GLY A 36 6.83 -12.17 -24.35
C GLY A 36 6.93 -11.33 -23.08
N VAL A 37 5.80 -11.11 -22.41
CA VAL A 37 5.72 -10.39 -21.13
C VAL A 37 5.15 -11.33 -20.07
N SER A 38 5.78 -11.37 -18.90
CA SER A 38 5.29 -12.17 -17.77
C SER A 38 4.11 -11.47 -17.09
N PRO A 39 3.10 -12.21 -16.60
CA PRO A 39 2.05 -11.60 -15.79
C PRO A 39 2.62 -11.14 -14.45
N GLY A 40 2.20 -9.97 -13.98
CA GLY A 40 2.51 -9.50 -12.63
C GLY A 40 1.58 -10.09 -11.58
N TYR A 41 1.75 -9.65 -10.33
CA TYR A 41 0.85 -10.01 -9.23
C TYR A 41 -0.46 -9.23 -9.31
N HIS A 42 -1.51 -9.85 -8.79
CA HIS A 42 -2.82 -9.25 -8.59
C HIS A 42 -3.01 -8.81 -7.13
N THR A 43 -3.58 -7.63 -6.93
CA THR A 43 -3.97 -7.10 -5.62
C THR A 43 -5.44 -6.74 -5.61
N LYS A 44 -6.18 -7.25 -4.62
CA LYS A 44 -7.58 -6.91 -4.37
C LYS A 44 -7.69 -5.96 -3.19
N ILE A 45 -8.56 -4.96 -3.31
CA ILE A 45 -8.97 -4.09 -2.21
C ILE A 45 -10.47 -4.27 -2.01
N GLU A 46 -10.86 -4.74 -0.83
CA GLU A 46 -12.24 -5.01 -0.44
C GLU A 46 -12.56 -4.21 0.83
N PRO A 47 -13.27 -3.07 0.70
CA PRO A 47 -13.64 -2.25 1.84
C PRO A 47 -14.59 -3.00 2.78
N LEU A 48 -14.28 -3.00 4.07
CA LEU A 48 -15.17 -3.51 5.10
C LEU A 48 -16.25 -2.49 5.47
N GLU A 49 -17.47 -2.98 5.71
CA GLU A 49 -18.57 -2.15 6.20
C GLU A 49 -18.47 -1.95 7.71
N TYR A 50 -18.60 -0.70 8.16
CA TYR A 50 -18.59 -0.34 9.57
C TYR A 50 -19.87 0.41 9.92
N ALA A 51 -20.59 -0.08 10.92
CA ALA A 51 -21.78 0.58 11.46
C ALA A 51 -21.67 0.68 12.98
N GLY A 52 -22.18 1.78 13.54
CA GLY A 52 -22.24 2.02 14.97
C GLY A 52 -23.48 2.84 15.30
N GLY A 53 -24.12 2.53 16.42
CA GLY A 53 -25.29 3.25 16.93
C GLY A 53 -25.05 3.72 18.36
N ILE A 54 -25.86 4.69 18.78
CA ILE A 54 -25.92 5.15 20.17
C ILE A 54 -27.37 5.03 20.67
N THR A 55 -27.53 4.75 21.96
CA THR A 55 -28.84 4.68 22.60
C THR A 55 -29.04 5.94 23.43
N ILE A 56 -30.18 6.61 23.24
CA ILE A 56 -30.56 7.80 23.99
C ILE A 56 -31.60 7.40 25.04
N GLN A 57 -31.40 7.83 26.29
CA GLN A 57 -32.36 7.58 27.35
C GLN A 57 -33.59 8.48 27.18
N ARG A 58 -34.79 7.92 27.35
CA ARG A 58 -36.06 8.68 27.24
C ARG A 58 -36.11 9.89 28.17
N ARG A 59 -35.57 9.76 29.39
CA ARG A 59 -35.48 10.85 30.38
C ARG A 59 -34.77 12.11 29.86
N LEU A 60 -33.78 11.96 28.96
CA LEU A 60 -33.08 13.10 28.39
C LEU A 60 -33.99 13.92 27.46
N ILE A 61 -34.90 13.24 26.76
CA ILE A 61 -35.95 13.87 25.96
C ILE A 61 -36.96 14.55 26.88
N ASP A 62 -37.43 13.85 27.92
CA ASP A 62 -38.45 14.38 28.83
C ASP A 62 -37.94 15.55 29.71
N THR A 63 -36.62 15.76 29.78
CA THR A 63 -35.98 16.87 30.52
C THR A 63 -35.36 17.93 29.60
N ASP A 64 -35.71 17.92 28.31
CA ASP A 64 -35.26 18.86 27.27
C ASP A 64 -33.73 19.02 27.19
N ARG A 65 -32.98 17.95 27.50
CA ARG A 65 -31.50 17.92 27.42
C ARG A 65 -31.02 17.61 25.99
N TYR A 66 -31.49 18.39 25.03
CA TYR A 66 -31.12 18.26 23.62
C TYR A 66 -29.64 18.57 23.37
N ASP A 67 -29.04 19.41 24.21
CA ASP A 67 -27.60 19.71 24.22
C ASP A 67 -26.74 18.46 24.42
N LEU A 68 -27.13 17.57 25.35
CA LEU A 68 -26.43 16.31 25.59
C LEU A 68 -26.65 15.32 24.46
N ILE A 69 -27.87 15.24 23.93
CA ILE A 69 -28.20 14.35 22.80
C ILE A 69 -27.36 14.73 21.57
N GLU A 70 -27.34 16.01 21.21
CA GLU A 70 -26.53 16.51 20.08
C GLU A 70 -25.02 16.28 20.34
N GLY A 71 -24.57 16.43 21.58
CA GLY A 71 -23.21 16.09 21.99
C GLY A 71 -22.85 14.61 21.75
N MET A 72 -23.79 13.70 22.05
CA MET A 72 -23.62 12.26 21.81
C MET A 72 -23.57 11.94 20.31
N ASP A 73 -24.45 12.53 19.49
CA ASP A 73 -24.44 12.38 18.04
C ASP A 73 -23.12 12.88 17.43
N LYS A 74 -22.64 14.05 17.85
CA LYS A 74 -21.33 14.58 17.46
C LYS A 74 -20.20 13.63 17.83
N ASN A 75 -20.28 12.98 18.98
CA ASN A 75 -19.27 12.01 19.41
C ASN A 75 -19.31 10.71 18.59
N LEU A 76 -20.49 10.27 18.16
CA LEU A 76 -20.63 9.14 17.24
C LEU A 76 -19.98 9.46 15.88
N ALA A 77 -20.26 10.65 15.33
CA ALA A 77 -19.62 11.10 14.09
C ALA A 77 -18.08 11.19 14.22
N LYS A 78 -17.58 11.71 15.35
CA LYS A 78 -16.14 11.72 15.66
C LYS A 78 -15.57 10.30 15.75
N ALA A 79 -16.30 9.34 16.33
CA ALA A 79 -15.85 7.95 16.41
C ALA A 79 -15.71 7.32 15.01
N ALA A 80 -16.67 7.55 14.12
CA ALA A 80 -16.59 7.12 12.72
C ALA A 80 -15.38 7.72 12.00
N ASN A 81 -15.16 9.04 12.12
CA ASN A 81 -13.99 9.71 11.54
C ASN A 81 -12.67 9.17 12.09
N ARG A 82 -12.57 8.89 13.40
CA ARG A 82 -11.38 8.25 13.98
C ARG A 82 -11.13 6.86 13.40
N LYS A 83 -12.17 6.05 13.18
CA LYS A 83 -12.04 4.73 12.57
C LYS A 83 -11.56 4.84 11.12
N MET A 84 -12.13 5.77 10.34
CA MET A 84 -11.66 6.09 8.99
C MET A 84 -10.17 6.46 8.98
N ASN A 85 -9.76 7.38 9.87
CA ASN A 85 -8.36 7.78 9.97
C ASN A 85 -7.45 6.62 10.37
N LYS A 86 -7.86 5.73 11.29
CA LYS A 86 -7.06 4.56 11.67
C LYS A 86 -6.80 3.64 10.48
N ILE A 87 -7.84 3.34 9.71
CA ILE A 87 -7.74 2.49 8.52
C ILE A 87 -6.85 3.16 7.46
N ALA A 88 -7.02 4.47 7.24
CA ALA A 88 -6.22 5.22 6.27
C ALA A 88 -4.72 5.25 6.59
N HIS A 89 -4.33 5.07 7.87
CA HIS A 89 -2.93 4.99 8.28
C HIS A 89 -2.37 3.56 8.31
N GLU A 90 -3.18 2.51 8.07
CA GLU A 90 -2.70 1.12 8.08
C GLU A 90 -1.47 0.92 7.17
N PRO A 91 -1.38 1.47 5.94
CA PRO A 91 -0.18 1.36 5.08
C PRO A 91 1.12 1.81 5.73
N PHE A 92 1.08 2.80 6.62
CA PHE A 92 2.27 3.32 7.29
C PHE A 92 2.61 2.58 8.57
N TYR A 93 1.60 2.05 9.26
CA TYR A 93 1.81 1.31 10.50
C TYR A 93 2.13 -0.17 10.26
N HIS A 94 1.61 -0.74 9.17
CA HIS A 94 1.79 -2.13 8.77
C HIS A 94 2.62 -2.26 7.49
N PHE A 95 3.51 -1.31 7.21
CA PHE A 95 4.32 -1.32 5.99
C PHE A 95 5.18 -2.58 5.85
N ASP A 96 5.65 -3.14 6.96
CA ASP A 96 6.46 -4.36 7.07
C ASP A 96 5.63 -5.63 7.38
N SER A 97 4.30 -5.54 7.29
CA SER A 97 3.37 -6.64 7.56
C SER A 97 2.36 -6.82 6.42
N THR A 98 1.82 -8.03 6.29
CA THR A 98 0.72 -8.34 5.37
C THR A 98 -0.67 -8.16 6.00
N THR A 99 -0.73 -7.73 7.27
CA THR A 99 -1.94 -7.66 8.08
C THR A 99 -2.81 -6.43 7.80
N PHE A 100 -3.07 -6.13 6.53
CA PHE A 100 -4.05 -5.11 6.17
C PHE A 100 -5.48 -5.65 6.31
N THR A 101 -6.40 -4.81 6.78
CA THR A 101 -7.78 -5.27 7.03
C THR A 101 -8.65 -5.31 5.77
N TYR A 102 -8.19 -4.73 4.68
CA TYR A 102 -8.99 -4.45 3.47
C TYR A 102 -8.30 -4.85 2.16
N THR A 103 -7.08 -5.39 2.20
CA THR A 103 -6.37 -5.76 0.96
C THR A 103 -5.78 -7.16 1.04
N THR A 104 -5.80 -7.84 -0.10
CA THR A 104 -5.09 -9.09 -0.32
C THR A 104 -4.18 -8.93 -1.53
N SER A 105 -2.91 -9.32 -1.36
CA SER A 105 -1.92 -9.36 -2.42
C SER A 105 -1.64 -10.82 -2.76
N GLU A 106 -1.63 -11.16 -4.05
CA GLU A 106 -1.26 -12.49 -4.53
C GLU A 106 0.19 -12.84 -4.20
N GLU A 107 1.09 -11.85 -4.15
CA GLU A 107 2.48 -12.07 -3.74
C GLU A 107 2.55 -12.58 -2.28
N GLY A 108 1.62 -12.13 -1.43
CA GLY A 108 1.55 -12.53 -0.03
C GLY A 108 2.68 -11.99 0.84
N VAL A 109 3.39 -10.94 0.38
CA VAL A 109 4.52 -10.29 1.06
C VAL A 109 4.13 -8.86 1.46
N ALA A 110 4.76 -8.32 2.52
CA ALA A 110 4.54 -6.96 3.00
C ALA A 110 4.97 -5.90 1.97
N LEU A 111 4.51 -4.65 2.12
CA LEU A 111 4.90 -3.55 1.23
C LEU A 111 6.40 -3.26 1.26
N CYS A 112 7.00 -3.34 2.45
CA CYS A 112 8.43 -3.32 2.64
C CYS A 112 8.90 -4.68 3.19
N SER A 113 9.69 -5.39 2.41
CA SER A 113 10.21 -6.71 2.74
C SER A 113 11.60 -6.95 2.17
N ASN A 114 12.26 -7.98 2.69
CA ASN A 114 13.48 -8.57 2.17
C ASN A 114 13.22 -9.98 1.60
N SER A 115 12.01 -10.20 1.11
CA SER A 115 11.55 -11.51 0.60
C SER A 115 10.54 -11.34 -0.55
N HIS A 116 10.68 -10.26 -1.31
CA HIS A 116 9.88 -10.05 -2.50
C HIS A 116 10.15 -11.15 -3.54
N THR A 117 9.11 -11.48 -4.30
CA THR A 117 9.15 -12.55 -5.31
C THR A 117 8.81 -12.01 -6.69
N THR A 118 9.03 -12.82 -7.72
CA THR A 118 8.61 -12.51 -9.09
C THR A 118 7.97 -13.72 -9.74
N LYS A 119 7.03 -13.47 -10.65
CA LYS A 119 6.44 -14.49 -11.52
C LYS A 119 7.25 -14.75 -12.79
N ALA A 120 8.23 -13.89 -13.09
CA ALA A 120 9.08 -14.07 -14.26
C ALA A 120 9.92 -15.35 -14.11
N PRO A 121 9.87 -16.28 -15.08
CA PRO A 121 10.57 -17.55 -14.97
C PRO A 121 12.08 -17.36 -15.03
N GLY A 122 12.81 -18.04 -14.13
CA GLY A 122 14.28 -18.06 -14.15
C GLY A 122 14.95 -16.80 -13.58
N VAL A 123 14.19 -15.85 -13.04
CA VAL A 123 14.74 -14.63 -12.42
C VAL A 123 15.01 -14.89 -10.94
N SER A 124 16.23 -14.57 -10.49
CA SER A 124 16.61 -14.69 -9.09
C SER A 124 16.24 -13.41 -8.33
N THR A 125 15.53 -13.55 -7.21
CA THR A 125 15.21 -12.42 -6.32
C THR A 125 16.26 -12.15 -5.24
N ALA A 126 17.41 -12.84 -5.28
CA ALA A 126 18.43 -12.75 -4.23
C ALA A 126 19.14 -11.39 -4.12
N SER A 127 18.98 -10.50 -5.12
CA SER A 127 19.57 -9.16 -5.12
C SER A 127 18.70 -8.18 -5.87
N GLY A 128 18.45 -7.00 -5.30
CA GLY A 128 17.72 -5.91 -5.96
C GLY A 128 16.21 -5.95 -5.79
N PHE A 129 15.68 -6.89 -5.01
CA PHE A 129 14.25 -7.01 -4.71
C PHE A 129 13.90 -6.59 -3.27
N ASP A 130 14.89 -6.48 -2.39
CA ASP A 130 14.69 -6.10 -0.99
C ASP A 130 14.57 -4.58 -0.84
N ASN A 131 13.49 -4.11 -0.21
CA ASN A 131 13.22 -2.69 0.03
C ASN A 131 13.04 -2.35 1.53
N LEU A 132 13.35 -3.28 2.44
CA LEU A 132 13.31 -3.08 3.88
C LEU A 132 14.72 -3.00 4.49
N ALA A 133 14.95 -1.99 5.33
CA ALA A 133 16.15 -1.87 6.15
C ALA A 133 15.81 -1.43 7.57
N ILE A 134 16.56 -1.95 8.55
CA ILE A 134 16.38 -1.70 9.99
C ILE A 134 17.53 -0.88 10.60
N LEU A 135 18.28 -0.17 9.76
CA LEU A 135 19.42 0.64 10.18
C LEU A 135 18.96 1.86 10.98
N ALA A 136 19.81 2.33 11.88
CA ALA A 136 19.55 3.58 12.60
C ALA A 136 19.49 4.75 11.61
N PHE A 137 18.62 5.72 11.86
CA PHE A 137 18.49 6.88 10.99
C PHE A 137 19.64 7.88 11.25
N ASP A 138 20.68 7.78 10.42
CA ASP A 138 21.82 8.70 10.39
C ASP A 138 22.29 8.95 8.95
N ALA A 139 23.17 9.94 8.76
CA ALA A 139 23.63 10.35 7.44
C ALA A 139 24.37 9.23 6.68
N THR A 140 25.10 8.36 7.39
CA THR A 140 25.86 7.27 6.77
C THR A 140 24.91 6.18 6.28
N ASN A 141 23.94 5.77 7.10
CA ASN A 141 22.96 4.76 6.74
C ASN A 141 22.00 5.26 5.66
N LEU A 142 21.62 6.55 5.68
CA LEU A 142 20.80 7.15 4.62
C LEU A 142 21.52 7.10 3.26
N GLU A 143 22.80 7.46 3.21
CA GLU A 143 23.56 7.39 1.95
C GLU A 143 23.77 5.94 1.49
N ALA A 144 24.00 5.00 2.42
CA ALA A 144 24.09 3.58 2.10
C ALA A 144 22.79 3.06 1.47
N LEU A 145 21.63 3.41 2.03
CA LEU A 145 20.31 3.04 1.50
C LEU A 145 20.05 3.69 0.14
N ARG A 146 20.46 4.95 -0.05
CA ARG A 146 20.37 5.63 -1.36
C ARG A 146 21.23 4.96 -2.43
N ILE A 147 22.38 4.40 -2.07
CA ILE A 147 23.21 3.63 -3.01
C ILE A 147 22.56 2.28 -3.30
N GLN A 148 22.04 1.59 -2.28
CA GLN A 148 21.32 0.33 -2.44
C GLN A 148 20.12 0.46 -3.38
N SER A 149 19.36 1.57 -3.28
CA SER A 149 18.17 1.79 -4.11
C SER A 149 18.49 1.87 -5.61
N LYS A 150 19.70 2.29 -5.98
CA LYS A 150 20.16 2.29 -7.39
C LYS A 150 20.39 0.88 -7.93
N GLY A 151 20.45 -0.12 -7.06
CA GLY A 151 20.56 -1.53 -7.40
C GLY A 151 19.23 -2.26 -7.48
N PHE A 152 18.10 -1.56 -7.32
CA PHE A 152 16.78 -2.16 -7.44
C PHE A 152 16.52 -2.68 -8.85
N ARG A 153 15.78 -3.78 -8.92
CA ARG A 153 15.45 -4.49 -10.14
C ARG A 153 13.95 -4.61 -10.32
N ASP A 154 13.50 -4.73 -11.56
CA ASP A 154 12.12 -5.02 -11.92
C ASP A 154 11.82 -6.53 -11.83
N ASP A 155 10.64 -6.94 -12.27
CA ASP A 155 10.18 -8.32 -12.22
C ASP A 155 10.98 -9.27 -13.11
N ILE A 156 11.59 -8.79 -14.20
CA ILE A 156 12.45 -9.59 -15.08
C ILE A 156 13.93 -9.57 -14.63
N GLY A 157 14.24 -8.81 -13.60
CA GLY A 157 15.58 -8.69 -13.03
C GLY A 157 16.43 -7.59 -13.67
N GLU A 158 15.86 -6.71 -14.50
CA GLU A 158 16.55 -5.56 -15.05
C GLU A 158 16.54 -4.38 -14.08
N ARG A 159 17.54 -3.49 -14.17
CA ARG A 159 17.63 -2.36 -13.22
C ARG A 159 16.57 -1.31 -13.49
N ILE A 160 15.96 -0.81 -12.41
CA ILE A 160 14.99 0.29 -12.48
C ILE A 160 15.63 1.62 -12.07
N GLU A 161 15.09 2.70 -12.64
CA GLU A 161 15.41 4.04 -12.18
C GLU A 161 14.69 4.31 -10.85
N THR A 162 15.45 4.64 -9.81
CA THR A 162 14.92 5.02 -8.52
C THR A 162 15.32 6.46 -8.17
N ASN A 163 14.34 7.26 -7.77
CA ASN A 163 14.57 8.60 -7.25
C ASN A 163 13.67 8.84 -6.03
N PHE A 164 14.23 8.60 -4.85
CA PHE A 164 13.55 8.89 -3.60
C PHE A 164 13.70 10.37 -3.25
N ASP A 165 12.59 11.09 -3.16
CA ASP A 165 12.54 12.54 -2.99
C ASP A 165 12.09 13.00 -1.60
N THR A 166 11.46 12.11 -0.83
CA THR A 166 10.78 12.46 0.42
C THR A 166 11.16 11.49 1.53
N ILE A 167 11.52 12.05 2.69
CA ILE A 167 11.75 11.30 3.93
C ILE A 167 10.58 11.59 4.87
N ILE A 168 9.97 10.53 5.40
CA ILE A 168 8.98 10.62 6.48
C ILE A 168 9.65 10.06 7.74
N HIS A 169 9.75 10.89 8.77
CA HIS A 169 10.34 10.55 10.07
C HIS A 169 9.43 11.10 11.18
N GLY A 170 9.25 10.32 12.24
CA GLY A 170 8.35 10.62 13.37
C GLY A 170 9.10 10.80 14.68
#